data_AF-M1D0B0-F1
#
_entry.id   AF-M1D0B0-F1
#
_cell.length_a   1.000
_cell.length_b   1.000
_cell.length_c   1.000
_cell.angle_alpha   90.00
_cell.angle_beta   90.00
_cell.angle_gamma   90.00
#
_symmetry.space_group_name_H-M   'P 1'
#
loop_
_entity.id
_entity.type
_entity.pdbx_description
1 polymer ?
#
loop_
_entity_poly.entity_id
_entity_poly.type
_entity_poly.pdbx_seq_one_letter_code
_entity_poly.pdbx_strand_id
1 'polypeptide(L)'
;MVATERASAKFVFTNFNTVNEDGINNKLYIFVLGLLMSQYTLTGYDASAHMTEETKDADKNGPKGIVSAIGISILAGWAYILGITFAVTDIPHLLNKNNDSGGYAIAQIFYDVFKSRYGSGVGGIVCLGVIAVAVFFCGMSSLTSNSRMAYAFSRDGAMPYSSFWHKVNKHEVPLNAVWTSAFIAFCMALTSLGSLVAFQAMTSIATIGLYIAYALPILFRVTLARKSFTPGPFNLGSYGIVVGWVAVFWVALISVLFSLPIAYPITDQTLNYTPVAVGGLVILVVSSWIFSARHWFKGPITNIGNSSEEA
;
A
#
# COMPACT_ATOMS: atom_id res chain seq x y z
N MET A 1 13.59 18.44 -20.50
CA MET A 1 13.79 18.34 -19.03
C MET A 1 13.77 19.76 -18.49
N VAL A 2 12.96 20.05 -17.46
CA VAL A 2 12.78 21.41 -16.92
C VAL A 2 13.95 21.83 -16.02
N ALA A 3 14.57 20.87 -15.33
CA ALA A 3 15.74 21.10 -14.47
C ALA A 3 16.96 21.60 -15.27
N THR A 4 17.40 22.81 -14.93
CA THR A 4 18.58 23.53 -15.44
C THR A 4 19.86 23.03 -14.78
N GLU A 5 19.83 22.85 -13.46
CA GLU A 5 20.90 22.23 -12.68
C GLU A 5 20.58 20.77 -12.41
N ARG A 6 21.61 19.93 -12.38
CA ARG A 6 21.46 18.48 -12.15
C ARG A 6 22.53 17.95 -11.24
N ALA A 7 22.12 17.03 -10.37
CA ALA A 7 23.06 16.21 -9.61
C ALA A 7 23.94 15.36 -10.55
N SER A 8 25.16 15.07 -10.10
CA SER A 8 26.03 14.14 -10.82
C SER A 8 25.52 12.70 -10.71
N ALA A 9 25.78 11.86 -11.72
CA ALA A 9 25.42 10.43 -11.64
C ALA A 9 26.09 9.74 -10.45
N LYS A 10 27.31 10.14 -10.08
CA LYS A 10 27.99 9.66 -8.87
C LYS A 10 27.17 9.97 -7.62
N PHE A 11 26.65 11.18 -7.49
CA PHE A 11 25.78 11.54 -6.38
C PHE A 11 24.52 10.66 -6.36
N VAL A 12 23.81 10.57 -7.49
CA VAL A 12 22.55 9.81 -7.60
C VAL A 12 22.68 8.34 -7.19
N PHE A 13 23.76 7.67 -7.59
CA PHE A 13 23.92 6.23 -7.37
C PHE A 13 24.77 5.85 -6.15
N THR A 14 25.47 6.79 -5.52
CA THR A 14 26.42 6.46 -4.43
C THR A 14 26.27 7.29 -3.17
N ASN A 15 25.55 8.42 -3.22
CA ASN A 15 25.40 9.27 -2.05
C ASN A 15 24.33 8.74 -1.09
N PHE A 16 24.67 8.69 0.19
CA PHE A 16 23.75 8.41 1.28
C PHE A 16 23.78 9.60 2.24
N ASN A 17 22.62 10.15 2.60
CA ASN A 17 22.53 11.29 3.50
C ASN A 17 22.79 10.86 4.96
N THR A 18 24.06 10.62 5.32
CA THR A 18 24.46 10.15 6.65
C THR A 18 24.48 11.27 7.70
N VAL A 19 24.42 12.53 7.28
CA VAL A 19 24.32 13.69 8.18
C VAL A 19 22.89 14.21 8.08
N ASN A 20 21.96 13.51 8.72
CA ASN A 20 20.54 13.83 8.74
C ASN A 20 20.10 14.29 10.13
N GLU A 21 18.98 15.02 10.18
CA GLU A 21 18.34 15.41 11.45
C GLU A 21 17.76 14.21 12.21
N ASP A 22 17.61 13.07 11.52
CA ASP A 22 17.07 11.81 12.07
C ASP A 22 18.09 11.00 12.87
N GLY A 23 19.35 11.44 12.98
CA GLY A 23 20.39 10.76 13.77
C GLY A 23 20.88 9.41 13.22
N ILE A 24 20.54 9.09 11.97
CA ILE A 24 20.91 7.83 11.32
C ILE A 24 22.21 8.00 10.52
N ASN A 25 23.30 7.47 11.04
CA ASN A 25 24.62 7.59 10.40
C ASN A 25 25.02 6.37 9.55
N ASN A 26 24.33 5.23 9.69
CA ASN A 26 24.70 3.98 9.02
C ASN A 26 24.13 3.89 7.60
N LYS A 27 25.01 3.83 6.58
CA LYS A 27 24.64 3.73 5.16
C LYS A 27 23.78 2.51 4.82
N LEU A 28 24.08 1.35 5.41
CA LEU A 28 23.31 0.13 5.18
C LEU A 28 21.90 0.27 5.74
N TYR A 29 21.75 0.94 6.89
CA TYR A 29 20.45 1.21 7.46
C TYR A 29 19.65 2.19 6.60
N ILE A 30 20.26 3.28 6.11
CA ILE A 30 19.62 4.22 5.18
C ILE A 30 19.18 3.51 3.89
N PHE A 31 20.02 2.62 3.35
CA PHE A 31 19.68 1.82 2.17
C PHE A 31 18.43 0.96 2.42
N VAL A 32 18.40 0.25 3.55
CA VAL A 32 17.28 -0.61 3.93
C VAL A 32 16.00 0.20 4.18
N LEU A 33 16.09 1.37 4.81
CA LEU A 33 14.96 2.30 4.96
C LEU A 33 14.44 2.80 3.60
N GLY A 34 15.33 3.03 2.63
CA GLY A 34 14.94 3.41 1.27
C GLY A 34 14.05 2.37 0.57
N LEU A 35 14.19 1.07 0.91
CA LEU A 35 13.32 0.01 0.37
C LEU A 35 11.86 0.17 0.82
N LEU A 36 11.62 0.78 1.99
CA LEU A 36 10.27 0.99 2.54
C LEU A 36 9.43 1.90 1.64
N MET A 37 10.05 2.91 1.02
CA MET A 37 9.34 3.84 0.12
C MET A 37 8.79 3.11 -1.10
N SER A 38 9.57 2.22 -1.72
CA SER A 38 9.09 1.41 -2.84
C SER A 38 7.91 0.52 -2.42
N GLN A 39 8.01 -0.07 -1.23
CA GLN A 39 6.95 -0.90 -0.66
C GLN A 39 5.68 -0.10 -0.35
N TYR A 40 5.78 1.15 0.10
CA TYR A 40 4.63 2.00 0.32
C TYR A 40 3.89 2.34 -1.00
N THR A 41 4.62 2.44 -2.11
CA THR A 41 4.05 2.82 -3.41
C THR A 41 3.43 1.68 -4.22
N LEU A 42 3.93 0.45 -4.07
CA LEU A 42 3.47 -0.71 -4.86
C LEU A 42 2.41 -1.52 -4.10
N THR A 43 1.29 -0.90 -3.79
CA THR A 43 0.12 -1.52 -3.14
C THR A 43 -1.12 -1.47 -4.04
N GLY A 44 -2.11 -2.32 -3.79
CA GLY A 44 -3.39 -2.29 -4.52
C GLY A 44 -3.34 -2.83 -5.94
N TYR A 45 -2.26 -3.53 -6.31
CA TYR A 45 -2.16 -4.22 -7.60
C TYR A 45 -3.17 -5.37 -7.75
N ASP A 46 -3.76 -5.83 -6.65
CA ASP A 46 -4.88 -6.78 -6.62
C ASP A 46 -6.24 -6.13 -6.95
N ALA A 47 -6.30 -4.82 -7.21
CA ALA A 47 -7.51 -4.13 -7.71
C ALA A 47 -8.15 -4.85 -8.90
N SER A 48 -7.33 -5.42 -9.79
CA SER A 48 -7.81 -6.22 -10.93
C SER A 48 -8.56 -7.49 -10.48
N ALA A 49 -8.25 -8.04 -9.30
CA ALA A 49 -8.97 -9.19 -8.72
C ALA A 49 -10.34 -8.78 -8.17
N HIS A 50 -10.49 -7.56 -7.66
CA HIS A 50 -11.77 -7.05 -7.13
C HIS A 50 -12.79 -6.69 -8.22
N MET A 51 -12.34 -6.60 -9.47
CA MET A 51 -13.17 -6.27 -10.65
C MET A 51 -13.36 -7.48 -11.59
N THR A 52 -13.05 -8.70 -11.11
CA THR A 52 -13.12 -9.90 -11.96
C THR A 52 -14.52 -10.21 -12.46
N GLU A 53 -15.55 -9.89 -11.67
CA GLU A 53 -16.96 -10.10 -12.05
C GLU A 53 -17.36 -9.28 -13.28
N GLU A 54 -16.67 -8.16 -13.54
CA GLU A 54 -16.90 -7.27 -14.69
C GLU A 54 -15.86 -7.50 -15.82
N THR A 55 -14.90 -8.42 -15.62
CA THR A 55 -13.79 -8.65 -16.53
C THR A 55 -14.08 -9.83 -17.46
N LYS A 56 -14.03 -9.58 -18.77
CA LYS A 56 -14.08 -10.66 -19.77
C LYS A 56 -12.86 -11.58 -19.64
N ASP A 57 -13.06 -12.90 -19.66
CA ASP A 57 -12.01 -13.91 -19.48
C ASP A 57 -11.18 -13.66 -18.19
N ALA A 58 -11.86 -13.42 -17.07
CA ALA A 58 -11.26 -13.01 -15.81
C ALA A 58 -10.17 -13.97 -15.27
N ASP A 59 -10.32 -15.27 -15.55
CA ASP A 59 -9.37 -16.33 -15.20
C ASP A 59 -7.97 -16.15 -15.82
N LYS A 60 -7.88 -15.49 -16.97
CA LYS A 60 -6.62 -15.17 -17.67
C LYS A 60 -6.27 -13.69 -17.58
N ASN A 61 -7.26 -12.81 -17.73
CA ASN A 61 -7.03 -11.37 -17.80
C ASN A 61 -6.80 -10.75 -16.43
N GLY A 62 -7.38 -11.30 -15.35
CA GLY A 62 -7.10 -10.86 -13.98
C GLY A 62 -5.62 -10.97 -13.63
N PRO A 63 -5.00 -12.17 -13.67
CA PRO A 63 -3.59 -12.35 -13.37
C PRO A 63 -2.66 -11.55 -14.30
N LYS A 64 -2.98 -11.47 -15.59
CA LYS A 64 -2.22 -10.65 -16.55
C LYS A 64 -2.27 -9.17 -16.21
N GLY A 65 -3.44 -8.66 -15.80
CA GLY A 65 -3.62 -7.28 -15.37
C GLY A 65 -2.77 -6.93 -14.16
N ILE A 66 -2.70 -7.82 -13.17
CA ILE A 66 -1.84 -7.64 -11.98
C ILE A 66 -0.36 -7.55 -12.40
N VAL A 67 0.12 -8.50 -13.20
CA VAL A 67 1.53 -8.55 -13.62
C VAL A 67 1.91 -7.36 -14.51
N SER A 68 1.04 -6.96 -15.44
CA SER A 68 1.30 -5.81 -16.32
C SER A 68 1.27 -4.50 -15.55
N ALA A 69 0.35 -4.32 -14.61
CA ALA A 69 0.27 -3.13 -13.75
C ALA A 69 1.55 -2.97 -12.89
N ILE A 70 2.06 -4.07 -12.34
CA ILE A 70 3.32 -4.08 -11.59
C ILE A 70 4.49 -3.72 -12.52
N GLY A 71 4.58 -4.36 -13.69
CA GLY A 71 5.66 -4.11 -14.66
C GLY A 71 5.71 -2.66 -15.15
N ILE A 72 4.56 -2.07 -15.48
CA ILE A 72 4.45 -0.67 -15.89
C ILE A 72 4.84 0.26 -14.73
N SER A 73 4.35 -0.03 -13.52
CA SER A 73 4.67 0.76 -12.32
C SER A 73 6.15 0.74 -12.00
N ILE A 74 6.84 -0.38 -12.18
CA ILE A 74 8.30 -0.47 -11.98
C ILE A 74 9.03 0.45 -12.96
N LEU A 75 8.70 0.39 -14.25
CA LEU A 75 9.38 1.20 -15.27
C LEU A 75 9.11 2.70 -15.10
N ALA A 76 7.83 3.07 -14.94
CA ALA A 76 7.42 4.46 -14.78
C ALA A 76 7.92 5.05 -13.44
N GLY A 77 7.78 4.28 -12.36
CA GLY A 77 8.26 4.67 -11.03
C GLY A 77 9.78 4.83 -10.99
N TRP A 78 10.53 3.92 -11.62
CA TRP A 78 11.99 4.03 -11.73
C TRP A 78 12.42 5.26 -12.52
N ALA A 79 11.82 5.52 -13.68
CA ALA A 79 12.11 6.71 -14.47
C ALA A 79 11.76 8.01 -13.71
N TYR A 80 10.65 8.02 -12.98
CA TYR A 80 10.23 9.13 -12.13
C TYR A 80 11.22 9.39 -11.00
N ILE A 81 11.56 8.37 -10.21
CA ILE A 81 12.49 8.48 -9.08
C ILE A 81 13.85 8.96 -9.60
N LEU A 82 14.37 8.39 -10.69
CA LEU A 82 15.61 8.89 -11.30
C LEU A 82 15.52 10.37 -11.65
N GLY A 83 14.43 10.79 -12.32
CA GLY A 83 14.21 12.18 -12.68
C GLY A 83 14.24 13.12 -11.47
N ILE A 84 13.59 12.72 -10.38
CA ILE A 84 13.60 13.47 -9.12
C ILE A 84 15.00 13.50 -8.49
N THR A 85 15.69 12.36 -8.39
CA THR A 85 17.03 12.31 -7.76
C THR A 85 18.06 13.13 -8.55
N PHE A 86 17.96 13.19 -9.88
CA PHE A 86 18.79 14.09 -10.69
C PHE A 86 18.47 15.57 -10.48
N ALA A 87 17.28 15.91 -10.00
CA ALA A 87 16.87 17.29 -9.68
C ALA A 87 17.21 17.70 -8.24
N VAL A 88 17.70 16.79 -7.39
CA VAL A 88 18.13 17.10 -6.03
C VAL A 88 19.47 17.84 -6.06
N THR A 89 19.45 19.15 -5.81
CA THR A 89 20.65 19.99 -5.80
C THR A 89 21.16 20.32 -4.40
N ASP A 90 20.26 20.56 -3.44
CA ASP A 90 20.60 20.97 -2.07
C ASP A 90 19.69 20.27 -1.04
N ILE A 91 20.17 19.19 -0.41
CA ILE A 91 19.40 18.42 0.58
C ILE A 91 19.01 19.28 1.81
N PRO A 92 19.94 20.03 2.45
CA PRO A 92 19.59 20.93 3.54
C PRO A 92 18.45 21.91 3.20
N HIS A 93 18.47 22.53 2.02
CA HIS A 93 17.40 23.44 1.59
C HIS A 93 16.06 22.70 1.43
N LEU A 94 16.08 21.53 0.79
CA LEU A 94 14.87 20.74 0.50
C LEU A 94 14.17 20.22 1.76
N LEU A 95 14.93 19.89 2.80
CA LEU A 95 14.40 19.37 4.06
C LEU A 95 14.10 20.47 5.10
N ASN A 96 14.47 21.72 4.81
CA ASN A 96 14.27 22.83 5.75
C ASN A 96 12.77 23.14 5.94
N LYS A 97 12.27 23.01 7.17
CA LYS A 97 10.88 23.30 7.53
C LYS A 97 10.46 24.77 7.30
N ASN A 98 11.41 25.68 7.15
CA ASN A 98 11.17 27.10 6.90
C ASN A 98 11.20 27.47 5.41
N ASN A 99 11.40 26.51 4.50
CA ASN A 99 11.33 26.77 3.06
C ASN A 99 9.87 26.97 2.59
N ASP A 100 9.71 27.35 1.33
CA ASP A 100 8.39 27.65 0.72
C ASP A 100 7.40 26.46 0.80
N SER A 101 7.90 25.23 0.90
CA SER A 101 7.11 24.00 0.98
C SER A 101 7.03 23.41 2.39
N GLY A 102 7.52 24.08 3.43
CA GLY A 102 7.46 23.59 4.80
C GLY A 102 8.26 22.31 5.06
N GLY A 103 9.30 22.05 4.26
CA GLY A 103 10.14 20.83 4.36
C GLY A 103 9.63 19.63 3.57
N TYR A 104 8.58 19.80 2.73
CA TYR A 104 8.15 18.75 1.80
C TYR A 104 9.07 18.70 0.57
N ALA A 105 10.15 17.92 0.67
CA ALA A 105 11.22 17.86 -0.33
C ALA A 105 10.76 17.74 -1.79
N ILE A 106 9.81 16.84 -2.10
CA ILE A 106 9.29 16.68 -3.47
C ILE A 106 8.63 17.98 -3.94
N ALA A 107 7.80 18.61 -3.11
CA ALA A 107 7.12 19.84 -3.46
C ALA A 107 8.12 20.99 -3.68
N GLN A 108 9.14 21.09 -2.83
CA GLN A 108 10.23 22.06 -2.99
C GLN A 108 10.97 21.85 -4.31
N ILE A 109 11.34 20.60 -4.66
CA ILE A 109 12.02 20.29 -5.93
C ILE A 109 11.19 20.78 -7.12
N PHE A 110 9.88 20.49 -7.14
CA PHE A 110 9.01 20.96 -8.23
C PHE A 110 8.96 22.49 -8.29
N TYR A 111 8.88 23.16 -7.14
CA TYR A 111 8.86 24.62 -7.09
C TYR A 111 10.18 25.22 -7.60
N ASP A 112 11.33 24.75 -7.10
CA ASP A 112 12.65 25.28 -7.41
C ASP A 112 13.07 25.04 -8.85
N VAL A 113 12.78 23.86 -9.40
CA VAL A 113 13.10 23.51 -10.79
C VAL A 113 12.38 24.46 -11.76
N PHE A 114 11.11 24.76 -11.50
CA PHE A 114 10.35 25.69 -12.33
C PHE A 114 10.77 27.16 -12.10
N LYS A 115 11.05 27.53 -10.85
CA LYS A 115 11.54 28.87 -10.49
C LYS A 115 12.89 29.17 -11.14
N SER A 116 13.83 28.23 -11.12
CA SER A 116 15.15 28.37 -11.77
C SER A 116 15.04 28.50 -13.29
N ARG A 117 14.15 27.74 -13.94
CA ARG A 117 14.00 27.74 -15.40
C ARG A 117 13.21 28.93 -15.95
N TYR A 118 12.11 29.28 -15.28
CA TYR A 118 11.08 30.20 -15.80
C TYR A 118 10.90 31.46 -14.96
N GLY A 119 11.66 31.61 -13.86
CA GLY A 119 11.52 32.73 -12.92
C GLY A 119 10.29 32.64 -12.00
N SER A 120 9.46 31.59 -12.16
CA SER A 120 8.23 31.39 -11.37
C SER A 120 8.01 29.90 -11.06
N GLY A 121 7.67 29.60 -9.80
CA GLY A 121 7.37 28.24 -9.34
C GLY A 121 5.94 27.76 -9.63
N VAL A 122 5.11 28.58 -10.29
CA VAL A 122 3.69 28.27 -10.57
C VAL A 122 3.54 26.96 -11.35
N GLY A 123 4.42 26.68 -12.32
CA GLY A 123 4.38 25.42 -13.06
C GLY A 123 4.61 24.19 -12.18
N GLY A 124 5.48 24.31 -11.17
CA GLY A 124 5.69 23.26 -10.18
C GLY A 124 4.44 23.01 -9.33
N ILE A 125 3.74 24.08 -8.92
CA ILE A 125 2.48 24.00 -8.18
C ILE A 125 1.39 23.31 -9.03
N VAL A 126 1.31 23.63 -10.33
CA VAL A 126 0.37 22.96 -11.24
C VAL A 126 0.67 21.45 -11.35
N CYS A 127 1.94 21.06 -11.43
CA CYS A 127 2.32 19.64 -11.40
C CYS A 127 1.89 18.95 -10.10
N LEU A 128 2.04 19.61 -8.95
CA LEU A 128 1.55 19.09 -7.66
C LEU A 128 0.02 18.95 -7.64
N GLY A 129 -0.70 19.85 -8.31
CA GLY A 129 -2.16 19.74 -8.50
C GLY A 129 -2.56 18.47 -9.27
N VAL A 130 -1.82 18.10 -10.31
CA VAL A 130 -2.05 16.83 -11.04
C VAL A 130 -1.84 15.62 -10.12
N ILE A 131 -0.80 15.64 -9.28
CA ILE A 131 -0.55 14.59 -8.30
C ILE A 131 -1.70 14.51 -7.28
N ALA A 132 -2.20 15.65 -6.79
CA ALA A 132 -3.33 15.68 -5.86
C ALA A 132 -4.60 15.05 -6.46
N VAL A 133 -4.90 15.33 -7.74
CA VAL A 133 -6.02 14.70 -8.46
C VAL A 133 -5.81 13.19 -8.60
N ALA A 134 -4.59 12.74 -8.91
CA ALA A 134 -4.29 11.31 -9.01
C ALA A 134 -4.47 10.58 -7.66
N VAL A 135 -4.03 11.20 -6.55
CA VAL A 135 -4.23 10.66 -5.19
C VAL A 135 -5.72 10.59 -4.84
N PHE A 136 -6.52 11.59 -5.25
CA PHE A 136 -7.96 11.56 -5.05
C PHE A 136 -8.63 10.37 -5.77
N PHE A 137 -8.26 10.11 -7.03
CA PHE A 137 -8.74 8.93 -7.77
C PHE A 137 -8.31 7.60 -7.12
N CYS A 138 -7.08 7.53 -6.59
CA CYS A 138 -6.60 6.38 -5.84
C CYS A 138 -7.45 6.13 -4.57
N GLY A 139 -7.77 7.19 -3.82
CA GLY A 139 -8.64 7.12 -2.65
C GLY A 139 -10.05 6.63 -3.00
N MET A 140 -10.64 7.14 -4.09
CA MET A 140 -11.95 6.66 -4.56
C MET A 140 -11.92 5.18 -4.94
N SER A 141 -10.89 4.72 -5.67
CA SER A 141 -10.73 3.31 -6.03
C SER A 141 -10.59 2.41 -4.81
N SER A 142 -9.85 2.88 -3.80
CA SER A 142 -9.68 2.15 -2.53
C SER A 142 -11.00 2.02 -1.77
N LEU A 143 -11.80 3.09 -1.71
CA LEU A 143 -13.10 3.09 -1.06
C LEU A 143 -14.10 2.15 -1.75
N THR A 144 -14.11 2.15 -3.09
CA THR A 144 -14.91 1.21 -3.88
C THR A 144 -14.51 -0.24 -3.60
N SER A 145 -13.21 -0.55 -3.60
CA SER A 145 -12.72 -1.92 -3.33
C SER A 145 -13.08 -2.38 -1.91
N ASN A 146 -12.88 -1.51 -0.91
CA ASN A 146 -13.20 -1.83 0.48
C ASN A 146 -14.70 -2.10 0.68
N SER A 147 -15.57 -1.28 0.08
CA SER A 147 -17.03 -1.45 0.20
C SER A 147 -17.53 -2.75 -0.46
N ARG A 148 -16.95 -3.15 -1.60
CA ARG A 148 -17.25 -4.43 -2.27
C ARG A 148 -16.83 -5.62 -1.41
N MET A 149 -15.64 -5.55 -0.80
CA MET A 149 -15.16 -6.58 0.11
C MET A 149 -16.10 -6.70 1.33
N ALA A 150 -16.44 -5.59 1.99
CA ALA A 150 -17.36 -5.59 3.12
C ALA A 150 -18.73 -6.18 2.76
N TYR A 151 -19.26 -5.88 1.57
CA TYR A 151 -20.48 -6.47 1.04
C TYR A 151 -20.35 -7.98 0.85
N ALA A 152 -19.30 -8.46 0.18
CA ALA A 152 -19.07 -9.89 -0.05
C ALA A 152 -18.94 -10.68 1.28
N PHE A 153 -18.18 -10.17 2.25
CA PHE A 153 -18.10 -10.79 3.58
C PHE A 153 -19.44 -10.77 4.32
N SER A 154 -20.24 -9.71 4.17
CA SER A 154 -21.57 -9.66 4.79
C SER A 154 -22.57 -10.62 4.16
N ARG A 155 -22.50 -10.85 2.84
CA ARG A 155 -23.29 -11.85 2.12
C ARG A 155 -23.02 -13.25 2.65
N ASP A 156 -21.76 -13.54 2.96
CA ASP A 156 -21.34 -14.84 3.49
C ASP A 156 -21.57 -14.95 5.02
N GLY A 157 -22.26 -13.97 5.63
CA GLY A 157 -22.55 -13.95 7.07
C GLY A 157 -21.32 -13.74 7.95
N ALA A 158 -20.18 -13.36 7.37
CA ALA A 158 -18.88 -13.27 8.03
C ALA A 158 -18.66 -11.96 8.81
N MET A 159 -19.60 -11.02 8.72
CA MET A 159 -19.53 -9.70 9.38
C MET A 159 -20.60 -9.56 10.47
N PRO A 160 -20.29 -8.93 11.62
CA PRO A 160 -21.30 -8.59 12.62
C PRO A 160 -22.32 -7.64 12.00
N TYR A 161 -23.61 -7.84 12.29
CA TYR A 161 -24.71 -7.11 11.63
C TYR A 161 -24.69 -7.23 10.09
N SER A 162 -24.43 -8.43 9.56
CA SER A 162 -24.40 -8.72 8.12
C SER A 162 -25.58 -8.11 7.33
N SER A 163 -26.79 -8.12 7.89
CA SER A 163 -27.98 -7.51 7.28
C SER A 163 -27.86 -6.00 7.00
N PHE A 164 -27.07 -5.26 7.79
CA PHE A 164 -26.81 -3.84 7.59
C PHE A 164 -25.85 -3.58 6.42
N TRP A 165 -24.80 -4.40 6.32
CA TRP A 165 -23.76 -4.26 5.29
C TRP A 165 -24.17 -4.85 3.93
N HIS A 166 -25.04 -5.86 3.95
CA HIS A 166 -25.57 -6.52 2.76
C HIS A 166 -26.58 -5.67 1.98
N LYS A 167 -27.05 -4.55 2.56
CA LYS A 167 -28.05 -3.69 1.92
C LYS A 167 -27.40 -2.86 0.80
N VAL A 168 -27.83 -3.12 -0.44
CA VAL A 168 -27.43 -2.35 -1.63
C VAL A 168 -28.51 -1.37 -2.06
N ASN A 169 -28.12 -0.31 -2.76
CA ASN A 169 -29.05 0.65 -3.36
C ASN A 169 -29.52 0.19 -4.77
N LYS A 170 -30.30 1.03 -5.47
CA LYS A 170 -30.79 0.77 -6.83
C LYS A 170 -29.68 0.57 -7.88
N HIS A 171 -28.48 1.08 -7.63
CA HIS A 171 -27.32 0.95 -8.51
C HIS A 171 -26.37 -0.16 -8.02
N GLU A 172 -26.84 -1.08 -7.17
CA GLU A 172 -26.06 -2.21 -6.64
C GLU A 172 -24.84 -1.79 -5.79
N VAL A 173 -24.86 -0.57 -5.25
CA VAL A 173 -23.78 -0.04 -4.40
C VAL A 173 -24.13 -0.23 -2.91
N PRO A 174 -23.25 -0.84 -2.10
CA PRO A 174 -23.42 -0.98 -0.65
C PRO A 174 -23.11 0.35 0.07
N LEU A 175 -24.04 1.31 0.01
CA LEU A 175 -23.85 2.68 0.54
C LEU A 175 -23.44 2.73 2.01
N ASN A 176 -23.97 1.84 2.84
CA ASN A 176 -23.64 1.77 4.26
C ASN A 176 -22.14 1.47 4.46
N ALA A 177 -21.62 0.49 3.72
CA ALA A 177 -20.19 0.15 3.77
C ALA A 177 -19.32 1.31 3.26
N VAL A 178 -19.73 2.00 2.19
CA VAL A 178 -19.01 3.16 1.64
C VAL A 178 -18.90 4.29 2.68
N TRP A 179 -20.03 4.74 3.24
CA TRP A 179 -20.04 5.86 4.17
C TRP A 179 -19.33 5.55 5.48
N THR A 180 -19.49 4.34 6.02
CA THR A 180 -18.75 3.94 7.22
C THR A 180 -17.25 3.90 6.95
N SER A 181 -16.82 3.36 5.81
CA SER A 181 -15.40 3.33 5.43
C SER A 181 -14.83 4.73 5.28
N ALA A 182 -15.58 5.64 4.63
CA ALA A 182 -15.19 7.03 4.48
C ALA A 182 -15.11 7.76 5.84
N PHE A 183 -16.05 7.51 6.74
CA PHE A 183 -16.05 8.07 8.09
C PHE A 183 -14.87 7.58 8.91
N ILE A 184 -14.58 6.28 8.89
CA ILE A 184 -13.40 5.72 9.58
C ILE A 184 -12.11 6.32 9.01
N ALA A 185 -11.98 6.39 7.68
CA ALA A 185 -10.83 7.01 7.02
C ALA A 185 -10.68 8.49 7.40
N PHE A 186 -11.79 9.23 7.49
CA PHE A 186 -11.80 10.62 7.97
C PHE A 186 -11.33 10.73 9.43
N CYS A 187 -11.83 9.88 10.34
CA CYS A 187 -11.37 9.83 11.72
C CYS A 187 -9.87 9.49 11.82
N MET A 188 -9.39 8.56 10.99
CA MET A 188 -7.97 8.25 10.91
C MET A 188 -7.16 9.44 10.40
N ALA A 189 -7.66 10.17 9.40
CA ALA A 189 -7.01 11.37 8.87
C ALA A 189 -6.92 12.49 9.92
N LEU A 190 -7.91 12.63 10.81
CA LEU A 190 -7.89 13.64 11.88
C LEU A 190 -6.70 13.47 12.84
N THR A 191 -6.12 12.27 12.96
CA THR A 191 -4.92 12.05 13.78
C THR A 191 -3.73 12.91 13.33
N SER A 192 -3.68 13.28 12.04
CA SER A 192 -2.65 14.15 11.49
C SER A 192 -2.66 15.57 12.08
N LEU A 193 -3.80 16.07 12.57
CA LEU A 193 -3.89 17.39 13.20
C LEU A 193 -3.23 17.41 14.58
N GLY A 194 -3.24 16.28 15.29
CA GLY A 194 -2.70 16.17 16.64
C GLY A 194 -1.25 15.70 16.68
N SER A 195 -0.88 14.72 15.85
CA SER A 195 0.46 14.13 15.85
C SER A 195 0.82 13.51 14.50
N LEU A 196 1.89 14.01 13.90
CA LEU A 196 2.47 13.42 12.68
C LEU A 196 2.95 11.99 12.93
N VAL A 197 3.43 11.69 14.14
CA VAL A 197 3.87 10.35 14.57
C VAL A 197 2.70 9.38 14.54
N ALA A 198 1.54 9.78 15.06
CA ALA A 198 0.34 8.96 15.05
C ALA A 198 -0.13 8.69 13.61
N PHE A 199 -0.10 9.71 12.75
CA PHE A 199 -0.46 9.55 11.34
C PHE A 199 0.51 8.61 10.59
N GLN A 200 1.82 8.74 10.80
CA GLN A 200 2.83 7.86 10.22
C GLN A 200 2.73 6.42 10.74
N ALA A 201 2.39 6.22 12.01
CA ALA A 201 2.11 4.90 12.56
C ALA A 201 0.88 4.28 11.88
N MET A 202 -0.21 5.03 11.74
CA MET A 202 -1.44 4.55 11.10
C MET A 202 -1.23 4.14 9.64
N THR A 203 -0.50 4.94 8.87
CA THR A 203 -0.14 4.61 7.48
C THR A 203 0.73 3.35 7.41
N SER A 204 1.72 3.22 8.30
CA SER A 204 2.58 2.03 8.38
C SER A 204 1.79 0.75 8.72
N ILE A 205 0.84 0.85 9.66
CA ILE A 205 -0.05 -0.27 10.03
C ILE A 205 -0.92 -0.68 8.83
N ALA A 206 -1.48 0.30 8.10
CA ALA A 206 -2.29 0.01 6.91
C ALA A 206 -1.47 -0.71 5.83
N THR A 207 -0.24 -0.26 5.58
CA THR A 207 0.68 -0.89 4.61
C THR A 207 1.03 -2.32 5.03
N ILE A 208 1.48 -2.54 6.27
CA ILE A 208 1.86 -3.88 6.74
C ILE A 208 0.66 -4.82 6.81
N GLY A 209 -0.49 -4.34 7.31
CA GLY A 209 -1.71 -5.12 7.38
C GLY A 209 -2.13 -5.65 6.01
N LEU A 210 -2.05 -4.80 4.99
CA LEU A 210 -2.31 -5.18 3.60
C LEU A 210 -1.34 -6.26 3.10
N TYR A 211 -0.03 -6.10 3.35
CA TYR A 211 0.95 -7.09 2.91
C TYR A 211 0.82 -8.43 3.64
N ILE A 212 0.52 -8.41 4.95
CA ILE A 212 0.22 -9.64 5.70
C ILE A 212 -1.02 -10.33 5.09
N ALA A 213 -2.07 -9.55 4.76
CA ALA A 213 -3.26 -10.09 4.11
C ALA A 213 -2.95 -10.73 2.75
N TYR A 214 -2.00 -10.18 1.97
CA TYR A 214 -1.52 -10.82 0.74
C TYR A 214 -0.67 -12.08 0.98
N ALA A 215 0.18 -12.07 2.01
CA ALA A 215 1.07 -13.19 2.32
C ALA A 215 0.31 -14.41 2.85
N LEU A 216 -0.79 -14.23 3.58
CA LEU A 216 -1.54 -15.33 4.20
C LEU A 216 -2.08 -16.34 3.18
N PRO A 217 -2.81 -15.97 2.11
CA PRO A 217 -3.23 -16.91 1.07
C PRO A 217 -2.05 -17.58 0.37
N ILE A 218 -0.95 -16.84 0.15
CA ILE A 218 0.27 -17.40 -0.48
C ILE A 218 0.88 -18.46 0.42
N LEU A 219 1.00 -18.18 1.72
CA LEU A 219 1.50 -19.12 2.73
C LEU A 219 0.66 -20.38 2.76
N PHE A 220 -0.66 -20.26 2.83
CA PHE A 220 -1.57 -21.42 2.83
C PHE A 220 -1.49 -22.21 1.51
N ARG A 221 -1.31 -21.54 0.37
CA ARG A 221 -1.09 -22.19 -0.92
C ARG A 221 0.18 -23.03 -0.94
N VAL A 222 1.31 -22.53 -0.41
CA VAL A 222 2.59 -23.25 -0.44
C VAL A 222 2.74 -24.30 0.66
N THR A 223 1.91 -24.23 1.71
CA THR A 223 1.93 -25.16 2.85
C THR A 223 0.77 -26.16 2.80
N LEU A 224 -0.43 -25.74 3.24
CA LEU A 224 -1.62 -26.58 3.45
C LEU A 224 -2.24 -27.07 2.14
N ALA A 225 -2.44 -26.15 1.19
CA ALA A 225 -3.13 -26.45 -0.06
C ALA A 225 -2.19 -26.94 -1.18
N ARG A 226 -0.92 -27.21 -0.88
CA ARG A 226 0.10 -27.55 -1.90
C ARG A 226 -0.31 -28.73 -2.78
N LYS A 227 -0.99 -29.73 -2.21
CA LYS A 227 -1.42 -30.95 -2.91
C LYS A 227 -2.85 -30.89 -3.45
N SER A 228 -3.69 -30.01 -2.89
CA SER A 228 -5.11 -29.89 -3.24
C SER A 228 -5.41 -28.73 -4.19
N PHE A 229 -4.45 -27.84 -4.41
CA PHE A 229 -4.62 -26.68 -5.27
C PHE A 229 -4.75 -27.08 -6.75
N THR A 230 -5.89 -26.77 -7.35
CA THR A 230 -6.15 -26.94 -8.78
C THR A 230 -5.66 -25.72 -9.57
N PRO A 231 -4.65 -25.85 -10.45
CA PRO A 231 -4.13 -24.72 -11.22
C PRO A 231 -5.16 -24.15 -12.20
N GLY A 232 -5.27 -22.83 -12.26
CA GLY A 232 -6.05 -22.15 -13.29
C GLY A 232 -5.30 -22.03 -14.63
N PRO A 233 -5.95 -21.47 -15.66
CA PRO A 233 -5.36 -21.31 -17.00
C PRO A 233 -4.11 -20.42 -17.02
N PHE A 234 -3.99 -19.50 -16.06
CA PHE A 234 -2.75 -18.81 -15.76
C PHE A 234 -2.06 -19.50 -14.56
N ASN A 235 -0.94 -20.16 -14.80
CA ASN A 235 -0.17 -20.80 -13.75
C ASN A 235 1.34 -20.68 -14.01
N LEU A 236 2.11 -20.67 -12.91
CA LEU A 236 3.58 -20.62 -12.92
C LEU A 236 4.20 -22.03 -12.83
N GLY A 237 3.41 -23.09 -12.96
CA GLY A 237 3.85 -24.47 -12.72
C GLY A 237 4.60 -24.64 -11.40
N SER A 238 5.73 -25.34 -11.45
CA SER A 238 6.61 -25.61 -10.30
C SER A 238 7.23 -24.36 -9.69
N TYR A 239 7.47 -23.31 -10.48
CA TYR A 239 8.01 -22.04 -9.99
C TYR A 239 7.07 -21.33 -9.02
N GLY A 240 5.76 -21.63 -9.06
CA GLY A 240 4.78 -21.04 -8.16
C GLY A 240 5.06 -21.29 -6.67
N ILE A 241 5.70 -22.41 -6.32
CA ILE A 241 6.06 -22.73 -4.93
C ILE A 241 7.26 -21.89 -4.49
N VAL A 242 8.30 -21.79 -5.32
CA VAL A 242 9.51 -21.00 -5.03
C VAL A 242 9.15 -19.52 -4.90
N VAL A 243 8.41 -18.98 -5.88
CA VAL A 243 7.93 -17.60 -5.85
C VAL A 243 7.06 -17.35 -4.61
N GLY A 244 6.22 -18.31 -4.22
CA GLY A 244 5.39 -18.19 -3.02
C GLY A 244 6.22 -18.10 -1.73
N TRP A 245 7.26 -18.93 -1.56
CA TRP A 245 8.16 -18.83 -0.40
C TRP A 245 8.96 -17.53 -0.38
N VAL A 246 9.46 -17.10 -1.54
CA VAL A 246 10.15 -15.80 -1.67
C VAL A 246 9.21 -14.65 -1.28
N ALA A 247 7.95 -14.67 -1.72
CA ALA A 247 6.97 -13.66 -1.37
C ALA A 247 6.67 -13.63 0.14
N VAL A 248 6.46 -14.79 0.77
CA VAL A 248 6.22 -14.87 2.22
C VAL A 248 7.43 -14.37 3.02
N PHE A 249 8.64 -14.80 2.65
CA PHE A 249 9.87 -14.35 3.30
C PHE A 249 10.09 -12.85 3.11
N TRP A 250 9.82 -12.33 1.91
CA TRP A 250 9.89 -10.90 1.64
C TRP A 250 8.92 -10.11 2.50
N VAL A 251 7.66 -10.56 2.62
CA VAL A 251 6.67 -9.91 3.50
C VAL A 251 7.10 -9.97 4.97
N ALA A 252 7.64 -11.09 5.43
CA ALA A 252 8.17 -11.18 6.79
C ALA A 252 9.34 -10.20 7.02
N LEU A 253 10.25 -10.09 6.04
CA LEU A 253 11.38 -9.16 6.08
C LEU A 253 10.91 -7.71 6.15
N ILE A 254 10.03 -7.27 5.25
CA ILE A 254 9.51 -5.89 5.28
C ILE A 254 8.72 -5.60 6.56
N SER A 255 7.98 -6.57 7.13
CA SER A 255 7.25 -6.35 8.39
C SER A 255 8.21 -6.04 9.53
N VAL A 256 9.37 -6.70 9.56
CA VAL A 256 10.45 -6.36 10.49
C VAL A 256 11.04 -4.98 10.16
N LEU A 257 11.31 -4.67 8.89
CA LEU A 257 11.88 -3.37 8.51
C LEU A 257 10.98 -2.18 8.85
N PHE A 258 9.68 -2.29 8.59
CA PHE A 258 8.69 -1.29 8.97
C PHE A 258 8.50 -1.19 10.49
N SER A 259 9.01 -2.16 11.25
CA SER A 259 9.02 -2.14 12.72
C SER A 259 10.25 -1.42 13.30
N LEU A 260 11.26 -1.13 12.47
CA LEU A 260 12.50 -0.51 12.92
C LEU A 260 12.33 1.02 13.13
N PRO A 261 13.11 1.64 14.04
CA PRO A 261 13.07 3.08 14.27
C PRO A 261 13.55 3.88 13.05
N ILE A 262 12.81 4.92 12.67
CA ILE A 262 13.17 5.78 11.54
C ILE A 262 13.91 7.05 11.96
N ALA A 263 14.08 7.28 13.28
CA ALA A 263 14.83 8.41 13.83
C ALA A 263 15.44 8.05 15.20
N TYR A 264 16.57 8.69 15.52
CA TYR A 264 17.31 8.58 16.77
C TYR A 264 17.63 9.97 17.35
N PRO A 265 17.57 10.15 18.68
CA PRO A 265 17.28 9.15 19.71
C PRO A 265 15.80 8.71 19.73
N ILE A 266 15.57 7.49 20.21
CA ILE A 266 14.21 6.95 20.37
C ILE A 266 13.58 7.61 21.59
N THR A 267 12.49 8.33 21.37
CA THR A 267 11.67 9.04 22.35
C THR A 267 10.20 8.72 22.08
N ASP A 268 9.28 9.12 22.96
CA ASP A 268 7.85 8.95 22.73
C ASP A 268 7.35 9.67 21.45
N GLN A 269 8.12 10.63 20.95
CA GLN A 269 7.81 11.37 19.71
C GLN A 269 8.52 10.80 18.47
N THR A 270 9.42 9.83 18.61
CA THR A 270 10.16 9.24 17.49
C THR A 270 10.03 7.70 17.44
N LEU A 271 9.41 7.11 18.46
CA LEU A 271 9.15 5.69 18.52
C LEU A 271 8.20 5.27 17.40
N ASN A 272 8.60 4.23 16.68
CA ASN A 272 7.74 3.59 15.71
C ASN A 272 6.72 2.68 16.43
N TYR A 273 5.47 3.13 16.54
CA TYR A 273 4.38 2.41 17.21
C TYR A 273 3.78 1.25 16.39
N THR A 274 4.24 1.07 15.16
CA THR A 274 3.75 0.03 14.25
C THR A 274 3.81 -1.40 14.81
N PRO A 275 4.89 -1.85 15.48
CA PRO A 275 4.96 -3.23 16.00
C PRO A 275 3.91 -3.49 17.08
N VAL A 276 3.66 -2.49 17.94
CA VAL A 276 2.67 -2.57 19.01
C VAL A 276 1.27 -2.69 18.42
N ALA A 277 0.96 -1.88 17.42
CA ALA A 277 -0.35 -1.91 16.77
C ALA A 277 -0.57 -3.18 15.95
N VAL A 278 0.43 -3.64 15.18
CA VAL A 278 0.35 -4.90 14.43
C VAL A 278 0.20 -6.08 15.38
N GLY A 279 1.00 -6.14 16.45
CA GLY A 279 0.88 -7.17 17.49
C GLY A 279 -0.49 -7.16 18.16
N GLY A 280 -1.00 -5.98 18.51
CA GLY A 280 -2.33 -5.80 19.07
C GLY A 280 -3.44 -6.29 18.13
N LEU A 281 -3.34 -5.96 16.83
CA LEU A 281 -4.29 -6.41 15.81
C LEU A 281 -4.26 -7.94 15.67
N VAL A 282 -3.09 -8.55 15.59
CA VAL A 282 -2.94 -10.01 15.50
C VAL A 282 -3.57 -10.69 16.72
N ILE A 283 -3.30 -10.18 17.92
CA ILE A 283 -3.91 -10.68 19.16
C ILE A 283 -5.43 -10.58 19.07
N LEU A 284 -5.97 -9.44 18.62
CA LEU A 284 -7.41 -9.23 18.48
C LEU A 284 -8.06 -10.21 17.50
N VAL A 285 -7.46 -10.38 16.32
CA VAL A 285 -7.96 -11.28 15.27
C VAL A 285 -7.91 -12.74 15.72
N VAL A 286 -6.77 -13.18 16.29
CA VAL A 286 -6.62 -14.55 16.79
C VAL A 286 -7.56 -14.82 17.96
N SER A 287 -7.71 -13.86 18.87
CA SER A 287 -8.66 -13.98 19.99
C SER A 287 -10.10 -14.08 19.47
N SER A 288 -10.50 -13.21 18.55
CA SER A 288 -11.82 -13.26 17.91
C SER A 288 -12.07 -14.60 17.21
N TRP A 289 -11.06 -15.15 16.53
CA TRP A 289 -11.14 -16.48 15.92
C TRP A 289 -11.32 -17.60 16.94
N ILE A 290 -10.50 -17.63 17.99
CA ILE A 290 -10.53 -18.67 19.03
C ILE A 290 -11.82 -18.64 19.84
N PHE A 291 -12.29 -17.45 20.24
CA PHE A 291 -13.44 -17.32 21.12
C PHE A 291 -14.79 -17.31 20.39
N SER A 292 -14.83 -16.89 19.12
CA SER A 292 -16.08 -16.71 18.39
C SER A 292 -16.05 -17.38 17.01
N ALA A 293 -15.25 -16.86 16.07
CA ALA A 293 -15.45 -17.14 14.64
C ALA A 293 -15.32 -18.63 14.27
N ARG A 294 -14.42 -19.38 14.91
CA ARG A 294 -14.24 -20.82 14.61
C ARG A 294 -15.48 -21.69 14.88
N HIS A 295 -16.42 -21.19 15.69
CA HIS A 295 -17.62 -21.96 16.08
C HIS A 295 -18.79 -21.78 15.11
N TRP A 296 -18.82 -20.68 14.34
CA TRP A 296 -19.96 -20.35 13.48
C TRP A 296 -19.58 -20.09 12.02
N PHE A 297 -18.33 -19.72 11.71
CA PHE A 297 -17.89 -19.45 10.34
C PHE A 297 -17.65 -20.75 9.57
N LYS A 298 -18.43 -20.97 8.50
CA LYS A 298 -18.39 -22.20 7.68
C LYS A 298 -17.63 -22.05 6.36
N GLY A 299 -17.03 -20.88 6.10
CA GLY A 299 -16.35 -20.56 4.84
C GLY A 299 -17.26 -19.90 3.80
N PRO A 300 -16.70 -19.51 2.64
CA PRO A 300 -17.44 -18.82 1.58
C PRO A 300 -18.49 -19.72 0.94
N ILE A 301 -19.67 -19.15 0.67
CA ILE A 301 -20.78 -19.86 0.04
C ILE A 301 -20.53 -19.91 -1.48
N THR A 302 -20.59 -21.10 -2.07
CA THR A 302 -20.34 -21.28 -3.50
C THR A 302 -21.58 -20.88 -4.30
N ASN A 303 -21.44 -19.91 -5.21
CA ASN A 303 -22.53 -19.42 -6.06
C ASN A 303 -22.71 -20.21 -7.37
N ILE A 304 -21.80 -21.14 -7.66
CA ILE A 304 -21.92 -22.06 -8.79
C ILE A 304 -22.70 -23.27 -8.26
N GLY A 305 -23.97 -23.37 -8.63
CA GLY A 305 -24.79 -24.53 -8.27
C GLY A 305 -24.18 -25.82 -8.79
N ASN A 306 -24.37 -26.91 -8.03
CA ASN A 306 -24.18 -28.28 -8.49
C ASN A 306 -25.20 -28.62 -9.61
N SER A 307 -25.13 -27.94 -10.76
CA SER A 307 -25.97 -28.22 -11.93
C SER A 307 -25.32 -29.24 -12.85
N SER A 308 -24.69 -30.27 -12.30
CA SER A 308 -24.04 -31.34 -13.06
C SER A 308 -24.17 -32.73 -12.40
N GLU A 309 -25.19 -32.93 -11.56
CA GLU A 309 -25.49 -34.25 -10.96
C GLU A 309 -26.91 -34.76 -11.28
N GLU A 310 -27.61 -34.16 -12.25
CA GLU A 310 -28.85 -34.71 -12.81
C GLU A 310 -28.81 -34.64 -14.35
N ALA A 311 -28.17 -35.64 -14.96
CA ALA A 311 -28.37 -36.06 -16.35
C ALA A 311 -27.97 -37.53 -16.50
#